data_AF-A0A533X4G3-F1
#
_entry.id   AF-A0A533X4G3-F1
#
_cell.length_a   1.000
_cell.length_b   1.000
_cell.length_c   1.000
_cell.angle_alpha   90.00
_cell.angle_beta   90.00
_cell.angle_gamma   90.00
#
_symmetry.space_group_name_H-M   'P 1'
#
loop_
_entity.id
_entity.type
_entity.pdbx_description
1 polymer ?
#
loop_
_entity_poly.entity_id
_entity_poly.type
_entity_poly.pdbx_seq_one_letter_code
_entity_poly.pdbx_strand_id
1 'polypeptide(L)'
;MRPGGQVVVFPSKTAGSSSSSSSSYVPPPPPTPQQITAGRRRFVKLLVGVGALLSLAPYVPWGTFLSNSVSAGKGYVRQQATVDNLSEYGAAAGRKVNVNDLTTFPPNSHWVITYPTSDDLALDTQNKDTFVKFELIRLPTELGGDAKDATAFVAFSKVCVHLWCSPNYNPDQPTNPNENGYKPNQSKHEQYECPCHGSIYKVPQGLAIDGPASLQAPPTNAIPMLTLSTDSNGFLMIEKPVWDVNHNGVLGYGRYVQQ
;
A
#
# COMPACT_ATOMS: atom_id res chain seq x y z
N MET A 1 -63.56 -84.94 -10.47
CA MET A 1 -64.85 -85.08 -11.18
C MET A 1 -65.63 -83.79 -10.98
N ARG A 2 -66.09 -83.15 -12.07
CA ARG A 2 -67.30 -82.29 -12.01
C ARG A 2 -68.48 -83.18 -11.55
N PRO A 3 -69.65 -82.67 -11.13
CA PRO A 3 -70.17 -81.30 -11.24
C PRO A 3 -70.74 -80.82 -9.88
N GLY A 4 -71.33 -79.64 -9.76
CA GLY A 4 -72.72 -79.40 -10.20
C GLY A 4 -73.55 -79.10 -8.97
N GLY A 5 -74.04 -77.86 -8.87
CA GLY A 5 -74.71 -77.36 -7.67
C GLY A 5 -76.13 -77.90 -7.46
N GLN A 6 -76.75 -77.42 -6.39
CA GLN A 6 -78.15 -77.03 -6.41
C GLN A 6 -78.45 -76.04 -5.27
N VAL A 7 -79.36 -75.14 -5.58
CA VAL A 7 -79.85 -74.02 -4.78
C VAL A 7 -81.17 -74.43 -4.12
N VAL A 8 -81.43 -74.00 -2.88
CA VAL A 8 -82.81 -73.80 -2.36
C VAL A 8 -82.88 -72.61 -1.36
N VAL A 9 -83.52 -71.53 -1.82
CA VAL A 9 -84.63 -70.72 -1.22
C VAL A 9 -84.70 -70.56 0.31
N PHE A 10 -84.36 -69.37 0.87
CA PHE A 10 -85.17 -68.19 1.29
C PHE A 10 -85.98 -68.37 2.61
N PRO A 11 -85.96 -67.43 3.58
CA PRO A 11 -86.70 -66.18 3.45
C PRO A 11 -86.09 -64.94 4.15
N SER A 12 -86.78 -63.82 3.91
CA SER A 12 -86.51 -62.42 4.19
C SER A 12 -86.78 -61.98 5.64
N LYS A 13 -86.02 -60.99 6.15
CA LYS A 13 -86.56 -59.85 6.92
C LYS A 13 -85.56 -58.72 7.17
N THR A 14 -86.07 -57.50 6.93
CA THR A 14 -85.76 -56.19 7.53
C THR A 14 -84.33 -55.64 7.44
N ALA A 15 -84.21 -54.60 6.61
CA ALA A 15 -83.04 -53.73 6.50
C ALA A 15 -82.96 -52.76 7.68
N GLY A 16 -81.79 -52.72 8.31
CA GLY A 16 -81.35 -51.69 9.24
C GLY A 16 -79.90 -51.94 9.65
N SER A 17 -78.95 -51.21 9.04
CA SER A 17 -77.87 -50.48 9.72
C SER A 17 -76.69 -50.14 8.80
N SER A 18 -76.30 -48.87 8.90
CA SER A 18 -74.95 -48.28 8.85
C SER A 18 -73.93 -48.66 7.77
N SER A 19 -73.69 -47.65 6.95
CA SER A 19 -72.56 -47.32 6.07
C SER A 19 -71.21 -47.09 6.78
N SER A 20 -70.10 -47.43 6.10
CA SER A 20 -68.81 -46.71 6.12
C SER A 20 -67.97 -47.14 4.90
N SER A 21 -68.07 -46.42 3.78
CA SER A 21 -67.23 -45.28 3.33
C SER A 21 -65.80 -45.68 2.94
N SER A 22 -65.61 -45.94 1.65
CA SER A 22 -64.33 -45.98 0.95
C SER A 22 -63.71 -44.58 0.89
N SER A 23 -62.51 -44.42 1.45
CA SER A 23 -61.73 -43.18 1.40
C SER A 23 -61.27 -42.91 -0.03
N SER A 24 -61.77 -41.82 -0.61
CA SER A 24 -61.35 -41.31 -1.92
C SER A 24 -60.24 -40.29 -1.70
N TYR A 25 -59.05 -40.52 -2.28
CA TYR A 25 -57.99 -39.52 -2.31
C TYR A 25 -58.45 -38.30 -3.12
N VAL A 26 -58.55 -37.14 -2.47
CA VAL A 26 -58.82 -35.86 -3.13
C VAL A 26 -57.49 -35.09 -3.19
N PRO A 27 -56.94 -34.79 -4.39
CA PRO A 27 -55.76 -33.95 -4.48
C PRO A 27 -56.08 -32.54 -3.95
N PRO A 28 -55.12 -31.88 -3.27
CA PRO A 28 -55.36 -30.55 -2.73
C PRO A 28 -55.69 -29.57 -3.87
N PRO A 29 -56.57 -28.58 -3.59
CA PRO A 29 -56.98 -27.61 -4.59
C PRO A 29 -55.78 -26.78 -5.07
N PRO A 30 -55.77 -26.36 -6.35
CA PRO A 30 -54.71 -25.51 -6.86
C PRO A 30 -54.66 -24.21 -6.05
N PRO A 31 -53.45 -23.66 -5.81
CA PRO A 31 -53.30 -22.46 -5.00
C PRO A 31 -54.09 -21.30 -5.60
N THR A 32 -54.73 -20.53 -4.73
CA THR A 32 -55.55 -19.38 -5.16
C THR A 32 -54.69 -18.28 -5.80
N PRO A 33 -55.23 -17.46 -6.72
CA PRO A 33 -54.49 -16.37 -7.35
C PRO A 33 -53.82 -15.41 -6.35
N GLN A 34 -54.45 -15.18 -5.18
CA GLN A 34 -53.85 -14.38 -4.11
C GLN A 34 -52.66 -15.07 -3.44
N GLN A 35 -52.71 -16.38 -3.20
CA GLN A 35 -51.58 -17.17 -2.64
C GLN A 35 -50.40 -17.23 -3.61
N ILE A 36 -50.67 -17.41 -4.91
CA ILE A 36 -49.66 -17.36 -5.97
C ILE A 36 -49.00 -15.98 -6.02
N THR A 37 -49.79 -14.90 -5.91
CA THR A 37 -49.27 -13.52 -5.93
C THR A 37 -48.44 -13.18 -4.69
N ALA A 38 -48.86 -13.65 -3.50
CA ALA A 38 -48.11 -13.47 -2.25
C ALA A 38 -46.78 -14.25 -2.25
N GLY A 39 -46.76 -15.48 -2.77
CA GLY A 39 -45.56 -16.29 -2.97
C GLY A 39 -44.59 -15.66 -3.98
N ARG A 40 -45.11 -15.20 -5.12
CA ARG A 40 -44.32 -14.47 -6.15
C ARG A 40 -43.72 -13.17 -5.60
N ARG A 41 -44.47 -12.39 -4.84
CA ARG A 41 -43.98 -11.15 -4.23
C ARG A 41 -42.88 -11.41 -3.20
N ARG A 42 -43.01 -12.46 -2.38
CA ARG A 42 -41.95 -12.85 -1.42
C ARG A 42 -40.68 -13.32 -2.15
N PHE A 43 -40.83 -14.11 -3.20
CA PHE A 43 -39.72 -14.55 -4.03
C PHE A 43 -39.00 -13.37 -4.71
N VAL A 44 -39.73 -12.43 -5.31
CA VAL A 44 -39.13 -11.23 -5.92
C VAL A 44 -38.43 -10.37 -4.88
N LYS A 45 -39.02 -10.16 -3.69
CA LYS A 45 -38.35 -9.43 -2.60
C LYS A 45 -37.05 -10.11 -2.15
N LEU A 46 -37.03 -11.44 -2.12
CA LEU A 46 -35.83 -12.20 -1.81
C LEU A 46 -34.75 -12.03 -2.89
N LEU A 47 -35.12 -12.12 -4.17
CA LEU A 47 -34.19 -11.87 -5.28
C LEU A 47 -33.64 -10.43 -5.27
N VAL A 48 -34.49 -9.43 -5.00
CA VAL A 48 -34.05 -8.03 -4.88
C VAL A 48 -33.12 -7.85 -3.69
N GLY A 49 -33.41 -8.46 -2.54
CA GLY A 49 -32.55 -8.40 -1.35
C GLY A 49 -31.19 -9.05 -1.59
N VAL A 50 -31.16 -10.24 -2.21
CA VAL A 50 -29.92 -10.92 -2.58
C VAL A 50 -29.15 -10.12 -3.63
N GLY A 51 -29.83 -9.60 -4.65
CA GLY A 51 -29.21 -8.75 -5.68
C GLY A 51 -28.60 -7.47 -5.11
N ALA A 52 -29.27 -6.82 -4.16
CA ALA A 52 -28.75 -5.65 -3.47
C ALA A 52 -27.47 -5.98 -2.67
N LEU A 53 -27.44 -7.09 -1.95
CA LEU A 53 -26.24 -7.54 -1.23
C LEU A 53 -25.08 -7.88 -2.18
N LEU A 54 -25.36 -8.60 -3.27
CA LEU A 54 -24.34 -8.93 -4.28
C LEU A 54 -23.81 -7.69 -5.00
N SER A 55 -24.61 -6.64 -5.16
CA SER A 55 -24.16 -5.37 -5.75
C SER A 55 -23.09 -4.65 -4.93
N LEU A 56 -22.96 -4.98 -3.63
CA LEU A 56 -21.93 -4.44 -2.75
C LEU A 56 -20.61 -5.23 -2.78
N ALA A 57 -20.61 -6.45 -3.32
CA ALA A 57 -19.42 -7.31 -3.34
C ALA A 57 -18.19 -6.67 -4.03
N PRO A 58 -18.32 -5.91 -5.14
CA PRO A 58 -17.17 -5.24 -5.77
C PRO A 58 -16.54 -4.14 -4.92
N TYR A 59 -17.22 -3.65 -3.87
CA TYR A 59 -16.74 -2.60 -2.98
C TYR A 59 -16.02 -3.16 -1.74
N VAL A 60 -16.10 -4.47 -1.47
CA VAL A 60 -15.35 -5.08 -0.37
C VAL A 60 -13.83 -4.89 -0.53
N PRO A 61 -13.23 -5.09 -1.73
CA PRO A 61 -11.81 -4.78 -1.95
C PRO A 61 -11.47 -3.29 -1.74
N TRP A 62 -12.40 -2.37 -2.01
CA TRP A 62 -12.22 -0.94 -1.75
C TRP A 62 -12.15 -0.64 -0.25
N GLY A 63 -12.94 -1.33 0.57
CA GLY A 63 -12.84 -1.22 2.03
C GLY A 63 -11.46 -1.63 2.53
N THR A 64 -10.90 -2.72 2.03
CA THR A 64 -9.55 -3.18 2.34
C THR A 64 -8.46 -2.24 1.82
N PHE A 65 -8.63 -1.72 0.60
CA PHE A 65 -7.73 -0.71 0.04
C PHE A 65 -7.71 0.54 0.92
N LEU A 66 -8.88 1.12 1.21
CA LEU A 66 -8.99 2.30 2.06
C LEU A 66 -8.49 2.03 3.48
N SER A 67 -8.79 0.87 4.07
CA SER A 67 -8.26 0.51 5.40
C SER A 67 -6.75 0.35 5.37
N ASN A 68 -6.16 -0.17 4.31
CA ASN A 68 -4.71 -0.33 4.23
C ASN A 68 -4.00 0.99 3.87
N SER A 69 -4.61 1.84 3.06
CA SER A 69 -4.11 3.18 2.73
C SER A 69 -4.22 4.15 3.92
N VAL A 70 -5.27 4.03 4.74
CA VAL A 70 -5.51 4.90 5.91
C VAL A 70 -4.91 4.30 7.19
N SER A 71 -4.88 2.96 7.31
CA SER A 71 -4.28 2.22 8.45
C SER A 71 -2.88 1.70 8.16
N ALA A 72 -2.19 2.23 7.13
CA ALA A 72 -0.74 2.03 6.92
C ALA A 72 0.11 2.44 8.14
N GLY A 73 -0.50 2.97 9.20
CA GLY A 73 0.07 3.04 10.53
C GLY A 73 -0.01 1.71 11.30
N LYS A 74 0.74 0.68 10.88
CA LYS A 74 1.56 0.00 11.90
C LYS A 74 2.49 1.10 12.39
N GLY A 75 2.20 1.64 13.57
CA GLY A 75 2.61 3.00 13.96
C GLY A 75 4.08 3.28 13.64
N TYR A 76 4.36 4.47 13.14
CA TYR A 76 5.73 4.93 12.94
C TYR A 76 6.53 4.74 14.23
N VAL A 77 7.58 3.91 14.15
CA VAL A 77 8.48 3.60 15.26
C VAL A 77 9.91 3.96 14.88
N ARG A 78 10.73 4.16 15.91
CA ARG A 78 12.17 4.27 15.73
C ARG A 78 12.72 2.92 15.26
N GLN A 79 13.53 2.90 14.19
CA GLN A 79 14.11 1.66 13.64
C GLN A 79 15.55 1.88 13.17
N GLN A 80 16.32 0.81 13.02
CA GLN A 80 17.66 0.88 12.41
C GLN A 80 17.54 1.05 10.89
N ALA A 81 18.35 1.94 10.31
CA ALA A 81 18.44 2.06 8.86
C ALA A 81 19.09 0.81 8.27
N THR A 82 18.39 0.16 7.34
CA THR A 82 18.86 -1.03 6.62
C THR A 82 18.76 -0.74 5.13
N VAL A 83 19.87 -0.92 4.43
CA VAL A 83 19.94 -0.78 2.97
C VAL A 83 19.17 -1.91 2.32
N ASP A 84 18.36 -1.58 1.30
CA ASP A 84 17.66 -2.58 0.51
C ASP A 84 18.64 -3.62 -0.06
N ASN A 85 18.22 -4.87 -0.22
CA ASN A 85 19.09 -5.96 -0.64
C ASN A 85 19.17 -6.08 -2.17
N LEU A 86 19.65 -5.02 -2.83
CA LEU A 86 19.88 -4.99 -4.27
C LEU A 86 21.37 -5.08 -4.59
N SER A 87 21.71 -5.84 -5.63
CA SER A 87 23.11 -6.08 -6.02
C SER A 87 23.87 -4.81 -6.41
N GLU A 88 23.16 -3.76 -6.83
CA GLU A 88 23.75 -2.45 -7.15
C GLU A 88 24.41 -1.77 -5.93
N TYR A 89 24.00 -2.13 -4.71
CA TYR A 89 24.57 -1.60 -3.47
C TYR A 89 25.81 -2.36 -2.96
N GLY A 90 26.25 -3.40 -3.69
CA GLY A 90 27.48 -4.12 -3.40
C GLY A 90 27.57 -4.60 -1.95
N ALA A 91 28.65 -4.25 -1.26
CA ALA A 91 28.88 -4.65 0.13
C ALA A 91 27.85 -4.10 1.12
N ALA A 92 27.15 -3.02 0.78
CA ALA A 92 26.11 -2.41 1.62
C ALA A 92 24.74 -3.10 1.46
N ALA A 93 24.53 -3.93 0.45
CA ALA A 93 23.23 -4.57 0.19
C ALA A 93 22.73 -5.36 1.41
N GLY A 94 21.53 -5.04 1.89
CA GLY A 94 20.93 -5.71 3.05
C GLY A 94 21.61 -5.42 4.40
N ARG A 95 22.59 -4.51 4.45
CA ARG A 95 23.33 -4.18 5.67
C ARG A 95 22.60 -3.11 6.47
N LYS A 96 22.69 -3.26 7.80
CA LYS A 96 22.40 -2.18 8.73
C LYS A 96 23.51 -1.15 8.67
N VAL A 97 23.15 0.13 8.63
CA VAL A 97 24.10 1.22 8.44
C VAL A 97 24.83 1.49 9.76
N ASN A 98 26.16 1.42 9.72
CA ASN A 98 27.01 1.78 10.85
C ASN A 98 27.90 2.97 10.47
N VAL A 99 27.81 4.06 11.22
CA VAL A 99 28.49 5.32 10.92
C VAL A 99 30.02 5.21 10.96
N ASN A 100 30.55 4.23 11.69
CA ASN A 100 31.98 3.96 11.80
C ASN A 100 32.54 3.13 10.64
N ASP A 101 31.68 2.48 9.84
CA ASP A 101 32.08 1.62 8.73
C ASP A 101 32.21 2.43 7.43
N LEU A 102 33.36 3.11 7.28
CA LEU A 102 33.72 3.86 6.08
C LEU A 102 34.05 2.96 4.87
N THR A 103 34.22 1.66 5.09
CA THR A 103 34.55 0.73 4.01
C THR A 103 33.31 0.29 3.24
N THR A 104 32.22 0.05 3.98
CA THR A 104 30.92 -0.32 3.42
C THR A 104 30.09 0.91 3.09
N PHE A 105 30.20 1.97 3.92
CA PHE A 105 29.48 3.23 3.73
C PHE A 105 30.49 4.39 3.55
N PRO A 106 31.23 4.46 2.44
CA PRO A 106 32.18 5.56 2.22
C PRO A 106 31.46 6.91 2.01
N PRO A 107 32.14 8.05 2.26
CA PRO A 107 31.60 9.38 1.94
C PRO A 107 31.21 9.51 0.47
N ASN A 108 30.33 10.47 0.19
CA ASN A 108 29.80 10.74 -1.15
C ASN A 108 29.19 9.49 -1.82
N SER A 109 28.39 8.73 -1.07
CA SER A 109 27.74 7.50 -1.54
C SER A 109 26.27 7.47 -1.13
N HIS A 110 25.48 6.63 -1.79
CA HIS A 110 24.04 6.57 -1.55
C HIS A 110 23.46 5.17 -1.69
N TRP A 111 22.32 4.98 -1.04
CA TRP A 111 21.58 3.72 -1.02
C TRP A 111 20.09 4.00 -0.82
N VAL A 112 19.25 3.03 -1.19
CA VAL A 112 17.82 3.10 -0.85
C VAL A 112 17.54 2.32 0.43
N ILE A 113 16.73 2.94 1.30
CA ILE A 113 16.21 2.33 2.52
C ILE A 113 14.67 2.39 2.54
N THR A 114 14.05 1.50 3.31
CA THR A 114 12.59 1.44 3.48
C THR A 114 12.16 1.91 4.86
N TYR A 115 11.18 2.82 4.92
CA TYR A 115 10.55 3.27 6.16
C TYR A 115 9.03 3.52 5.99
N PRO A 116 8.17 3.02 6.90
CA PRO A 116 8.50 2.05 7.95
C PRO A 116 8.88 0.69 7.33
N THR A 117 9.74 -0.07 8.01
CA THR A 117 10.07 -1.45 7.60
C THR A 117 8.89 -2.38 7.85
N SER A 118 8.78 -3.43 7.03
CA SER A 118 7.88 -4.57 7.31
C SER A 118 8.49 -5.62 8.25
N ASP A 119 9.72 -5.40 8.74
CA ASP A 119 10.59 -6.37 9.42
C ASP A 119 11.02 -7.57 8.53
N ASP A 120 10.64 -7.55 7.26
CA ASP A 120 11.10 -8.51 6.24
C ASP A 120 11.86 -7.75 5.15
N LEU A 121 13.18 -7.92 5.16
CA LEU A 121 14.08 -7.25 4.21
C LEU A 121 13.78 -7.64 2.76
N ALA A 122 13.33 -8.86 2.47
CA ALA A 122 13.01 -9.27 1.10
C ALA A 122 11.75 -8.57 0.60
N LEU A 123 10.72 -8.47 1.45
CA LEU A 123 9.50 -7.73 1.13
C LEU A 123 9.78 -6.23 0.98
N ASP A 124 10.55 -5.66 1.89
CA ASP A 124 10.96 -4.25 1.82
C ASP A 124 11.73 -3.99 0.51
N THR A 125 12.74 -4.79 0.20
CA THR A 125 13.54 -4.67 -1.03
C THR A 125 12.69 -4.76 -2.30
N GLN A 126 11.68 -5.65 -2.33
CA GLN A 126 10.82 -5.84 -3.50
C GLN A 126 9.69 -4.80 -3.58
N ASN A 127 9.40 -4.07 -2.51
CA ASN A 127 8.33 -3.09 -2.47
C ASN A 127 8.60 -1.95 -3.47
N LYS A 128 7.68 -1.81 -4.43
CA LYS A 128 7.72 -0.79 -5.49
C LYS A 128 7.08 0.54 -5.08
N ASP A 129 6.45 0.60 -3.90
CA ASP A 129 5.85 1.82 -3.39
C ASP A 129 6.94 2.83 -3.00
N THR A 130 7.10 3.87 -3.82
CA THR A 130 8.10 4.92 -3.60
C THR A 130 7.82 5.77 -2.37
N PHE A 131 6.58 5.79 -1.85
CA PHE A 131 6.23 6.58 -0.66
C PHE A 131 6.84 6.03 0.63
N VAL A 132 7.28 4.77 0.64
CA VAL A 132 8.02 4.19 1.77
C VAL A 132 9.52 4.11 1.52
N LYS A 133 10.00 4.66 0.40
CA LYS A 133 11.41 4.60 0.00
C LYS A 133 12.09 5.94 0.23
N PHE A 134 13.33 5.86 0.73
CA PHE A 134 14.16 7.02 1.00
C PHE A 134 15.55 6.80 0.41
N GLU A 135 16.10 7.85 -0.19
CA GLU A 135 17.50 7.92 -0.58
C GLU A 135 18.32 8.27 0.67
N LEU A 136 19.07 7.30 1.18
CA LEU A 136 20.05 7.52 2.20
C LEU A 136 21.37 7.91 1.55
N ILE A 137 21.81 9.14 1.79
CA ILE A 137 23.06 9.68 1.25
C ILE A 137 24.02 9.83 2.43
N ARG A 138 25.20 9.21 2.34
CA ARG A 138 26.34 9.64 3.15
C ARG A 138 26.95 10.84 2.46
N LEU A 139 27.00 11.94 3.18
CA LEU A 139 27.45 13.22 2.64
C LEU A 139 28.89 13.11 2.10
N PRO A 140 29.25 13.97 1.15
CA PRO A 140 30.64 14.26 0.81
C PRO A 140 31.44 14.75 2.02
N THR A 141 32.76 14.57 2.00
CA THR A 141 33.66 14.97 3.09
C THR A 141 33.54 16.46 3.41
N GLU A 142 33.45 17.32 2.39
CA GLU A 142 33.27 18.77 2.49
C GLU A 142 31.96 19.19 3.17
N LEU A 143 30.97 18.29 3.21
CA LEU A 143 29.68 18.48 3.87
C LEU A 143 29.57 17.70 5.19
N GLY A 144 30.66 17.12 5.68
CA GLY A 144 30.71 16.39 6.96
C GLY A 144 30.55 14.88 6.85
N GLY A 145 30.69 14.30 5.65
CA GLY A 145 30.58 12.85 5.40
C GLY A 145 31.48 11.94 6.24
N ASP A 146 32.62 12.46 6.71
CA ASP A 146 33.56 11.72 7.55
C ASP A 146 33.16 11.67 9.03
N ALA A 147 32.09 12.37 9.43
CA ALA A 147 31.60 12.30 10.79
C ALA A 147 31.18 10.86 11.15
N LYS A 148 31.38 10.51 12.42
CA LYS A 148 31.06 9.19 12.99
C LYS A 148 29.75 9.23 13.77
N ASP A 149 28.79 9.97 13.25
CA ASP A 149 27.44 10.12 13.78
C ASP A 149 26.46 10.43 12.65
N ALA A 150 25.19 10.62 12.99
CA ALA A 150 24.10 10.80 12.03
C ALA A 150 24.24 12.08 11.19
N THR A 151 25.07 13.04 11.59
CA THR A 151 25.28 14.28 10.82
C THR A 151 26.01 14.02 9.50
N ALA A 152 26.70 12.88 9.37
CA ALA A 152 27.28 12.43 8.10
C ALA A 152 26.24 11.98 7.07
N PHE A 153 24.96 11.89 7.42
CA PHE A 153 23.93 11.30 6.58
C PHE A 153 22.71 12.22 6.43
N VAL A 154 22.05 12.10 5.28
CA VAL A 154 20.68 12.59 5.05
C VAL A 154 19.85 11.48 4.42
N ALA A 155 18.55 11.49 4.71
CA ALA A 155 17.61 10.52 4.15
C ALA A 155 16.41 11.24 3.52
N PHE A 156 16.49 11.50 2.21
CA PHE A 156 15.43 12.18 1.47
C PHE A 156 14.37 11.21 0.97
N SER A 157 13.11 11.66 0.88
CA SER A 157 12.05 10.85 0.26
C SER A 157 12.37 10.58 -1.21
N LYS A 158 12.09 9.35 -1.67
CA LYS A 158 12.09 8.98 -3.10
C LYS A 158 10.84 9.48 -3.83
N VAL A 159 10.19 10.53 -3.35
CA VAL A 159 9.01 11.15 -3.96
C VAL A 159 9.28 12.64 -4.17
N CYS A 160 9.56 13.00 -5.42
CA CYS A 160 9.73 14.38 -5.85
C CYS A 160 8.46 15.20 -5.61
N VAL A 161 8.58 16.43 -5.08
CA VAL A 161 7.44 17.31 -4.76
C VAL A 161 6.77 17.93 -5.99
N HIS A 162 7.32 17.73 -7.19
CA HIS A 162 6.68 18.20 -8.42
C HIS A 162 5.53 17.31 -8.88
N LEU A 163 5.82 16.06 -9.26
CA LEU A 163 4.87 15.09 -9.81
C LEU A 163 5.22 13.65 -9.38
N TRP A 164 5.81 13.52 -8.19
CA TRP A 164 5.99 12.24 -7.47
C TRP A 164 6.84 11.18 -8.18
N CYS A 165 7.64 11.59 -9.17
CA CYS A 165 8.71 10.76 -9.69
C CYS A 165 9.76 10.44 -8.61
N SER A 166 10.59 9.43 -8.88
CA SER A 166 11.61 8.93 -7.96
C SER A 166 12.99 9.55 -8.25
N PRO A 167 13.42 10.56 -7.46
CA PRO A 167 14.75 11.16 -7.60
C PRO A 167 15.85 10.22 -7.12
N ASN A 168 17.05 10.36 -7.69
CA ASN A 168 18.26 9.62 -7.30
C ASN A 168 19.38 10.60 -6.97
N TYR A 169 20.27 10.21 -6.06
CA TYR A 169 21.50 10.96 -5.83
C TYR A 169 22.55 10.57 -6.87
N ASN A 170 23.26 11.55 -7.40
CA ASN A 170 24.37 11.31 -8.31
C ASN A 170 25.65 11.98 -7.74
N PRO A 171 26.58 11.21 -7.15
CA PRO A 171 27.78 11.76 -6.51
C PRO A 171 28.77 12.37 -7.51
N ASP A 172 28.69 11.98 -8.78
CA ASP A 172 29.71 12.27 -9.80
C ASP A 172 29.16 13.06 -11.00
N GLN A 173 27.98 13.67 -10.88
CA GLN A 173 27.36 14.35 -12.01
C GLN A 173 28.15 15.60 -12.40
N PRO A 174 28.47 15.81 -13.69
CA PRO A 174 28.94 17.11 -14.16
C PRO A 174 27.81 18.14 -14.06
N THR A 175 28.14 19.42 -13.88
CA THR A 175 27.14 20.49 -13.82
C THR A 175 26.30 20.53 -15.11
N ASN A 176 24.99 20.30 -14.98
CA ASN A 176 23.91 20.34 -15.99
C ASN A 176 24.28 20.02 -17.47
N PRO A 177 23.70 18.94 -18.06
CA PRO A 177 23.55 18.82 -19.51
C PRO A 177 22.29 19.50 -20.07
N ASN A 178 21.40 20.04 -19.26
CA ASN A 178 20.13 20.64 -19.68
C ASN A 178 20.26 22.16 -19.97
N GLU A 179 19.90 22.49 -21.21
CA GLU A 179 19.71 23.79 -21.86
C GLU A 179 20.96 24.68 -22.01
N ASN A 180 21.61 24.59 -23.18
CA ASN A 180 22.60 25.55 -23.75
C ASN A 180 24.10 25.41 -23.40
N GLY A 181 24.57 24.27 -22.89
CA GLY A 181 25.98 23.91 -23.06
C GLY A 181 26.60 23.17 -21.89
N TYR A 182 27.04 21.94 -22.18
CA TYR A 182 28.05 21.24 -21.40
C TYR A 182 29.26 22.15 -21.18
N LYS A 183 29.55 22.49 -19.92
CA LYS A 183 30.75 23.23 -19.54
C LYS A 183 31.78 22.24 -18.97
N PRO A 184 32.81 21.83 -19.74
CA PRO A 184 33.87 21.00 -19.20
C PRO A 184 34.59 21.74 -18.07
N ASN A 185 35.04 21.00 -17.04
CA ASN A 185 35.78 21.50 -15.87
C ASN A 185 34.98 22.34 -14.86
N GLN A 186 33.66 22.16 -14.76
CA GLN A 186 32.92 22.64 -13.60
C GLN A 186 33.01 21.62 -12.46
N SER A 187 32.94 22.11 -11.21
CA SER A 187 32.88 21.27 -10.00
C SER A 187 31.74 20.28 -10.12
N LYS A 188 31.97 19.00 -9.82
CA LYS A 188 30.92 17.98 -9.81
C LYS A 188 29.74 18.43 -8.94
N HIS A 189 28.54 18.16 -9.40
CA HIS A 189 27.30 18.42 -8.70
C HIS A 189 26.86 17.15 -7.99
N GLU A 190 27.10 17.12 -6.69
CA GLU A 190 26.60 16.13 -5.73
C GLU A 190 25.12 16.42 -5.47
N GLN A 191 24.27 16.02 -6.42
CA GLN A 191 22.89 16.47 -6.46
C GLN A 191 21.90 15.32 -6.40
N TYR A 192 20.77 15.60 -5.75
CA TYR A 192 19.63 14.73 -5.72
C TYR A 192 18.66 15.15 -6.82
N GLU A 193 18.60 14.40 -7.91
CA GLU A 193 17.93 14.81 -9.15
C GLU A 193 16.70 13.94 -9.45
N CYS A 194 15.61 14.61 -9.83
CA CYS A 194 14.41 13.97 -10.33
C CYS A 194 14.45 13.87 -11.87
N PRO A 195 14.51 12.64 -12.44
CA PRO A 195 14.77 12.45 -13.86
C PRO A 195 13.60 12.83 -14.78
N CYS A 196 12.38 12.97 -14.26
CA CYS A 196 11.20 13.22 -15.10
C CYS A 196 11.21 14.61 -15.75
N HIS A 197 11.61 15.64 -14.99
CA HIS A 197 11.55 17.03 -15.45
C HIS A 197 12.79 17.83 -15.01
N GLY A 198 13.89 17.14 -14.64
CA GLY A 198 15.17 17.77 -14.27
C GLY A 198 15.10 18.66 -13.03
N SER A 199 14.25 18.30 -12.04
CA SER A 199 14.25 19.05 -10.77
C SER A 199 15.42 18.61 -9.90
N ILE A 200 16.18 19.58 -9.40
CA ILE A 200 17.41 19.35 -8.65
C ILE A 200 17.22 19.83 -7.22
N TYR A 201 17.50 18.97 -6.25
CA TYR A 201 17.49 19.29 -4.83
C TYR A 201 18.91 19.38 -4.28
N LYS A 202 19.20 20.48 -3.58
CA LYS A 202 20.49 20.73 -2.95
C LYS A 202 20.70 19.84 -1.73
N VAL A 203 21.81 19.12 -1.66
CA VAL A 203 22.24 18.37 -0.48
C VAL A 203 23.03 19.32 0.46
N PRO A 204 22.89 19.25 1.80
CA PRO A 204 22.03 18.35 2.60
C PRO A 204 20.59 18.85 2.85
N GLN A 205 20.23 20.06 2.40
CA GLN A 205 18.96 20.68 2.80
C GLN A 205 17.73 20.12 2.08
N GLY A 206 17.88 19.49 0.91
CA GLY A 206 16.75 19.03 0.10
C GLY A 206 15.89 20.15 -0.49
N LEU A 207 16.40 21.39 -0.55
CA LEU A 207 15.71 22.52 -1.21
C LEU A 207 15.90 22.41 -2.72
N ALA A 208 14.83 22.55 -3.49
CA ALA A 208 14.93 22.59 -4.94
C ALA A 208 15.63 23.88 -5.40
N ILE A 209 16.65 23.74 -6.24
CA ILE A 209 17.47 24.84 -6.77
C ILE A 209 17.40 24.97 -8.29
N ASP A 210 16.87 23.95 -8.98
CA ASP A 210 16.66 23.97 -10.42
C ASP A 210 15.44 23.12 -10.82
N GLY A 211 14.99 23.31 -12.06
CA GLY A 211 13.82 22.66 -12.63
C GLY A 211 12.49 23.12 -12.02
N PRO A 212 11.36 22.55 -12.45
CA PRO A 212 10.03 23.02 -12.07
C PRO A 212 9.71 22.92 -10.57
N ALA A 213 10.36 22.04 -9.80
CA ALA A 213 10.19 22.02 -8.34
C ALA A 213 10.73 23.30 -7.67
N SER A 214 11.80 23.91 -8.21
CA SER A 214 12.38 25.15 -7.67
C SER A 214 11.50 26.38 -7.90
N LEU A 215 10.58 26.30 -8.87
CA LEU A 215 9.63 27.37 -9.19
C LEU A 215 8.37 27.33 -8.32
N GLN A 216 8.22 26.30 -7.48
CA GLN A 216 7.09 26.21 -6.55
C GLN A 216 7.30 27.11 -5.33
N ALA A 217 6.20 27.56 -4.73
CA ALA A 217 6.25 28.28 -3.47
C ALA A 217 6.56 27.31 -2.30
N PRO A 218 7.28 27.75 -1.25
CA PRO A 218 7.34 26.99 -0.01
C PRO A 218 5.94 26.66 0.53
N PRO A 219 5.72 25.48 1.12
CA PRO A 219 6.69 24.42 1.41
C PRO A 219 6.93 23.42 0.26
N THR A 220 6.30 23.60 -0.91
CA THR A 220 6.30 22.59 -1.98
C THR A 220 7.51 22.63 -2.90
N ASN A 221 8.58 23.31 -2.47
CA ASN A 221 9.87 23.39 -3.14
C ASN A 221 11.01 22.72 -2.37
N ALA A 222 10.72 21.99 -1.29
CA ALA A 222 11.73 21.23 -0.57
C ALA A 222 11.26 19.82 -0.26
N ILE A 223 12.16 18.86 -0.40
CA ILE A 223 11.82 17.46 -0.29
C ILE A 223 11.70 17.01 1.18
N PRO A 224 10.69 16.19 1.51
CA PRO A 224 10.59 15.54 2.81
C PRO A 224 11.83 14.71 3.15
N MET A 225 12.17 14.64 4.43
CA MET A 225 13.34 13.92 4.93
C MET A 225 13.06 13.21 6.24
N LEU A 226 13.72 12.08 6.46
CA LEU A 226 13.71 11.40 7.76
C LEU A 226 14.68 12.08 8.73
N THR A 227 14.31 12.09 10.01
CA THR A 227 15.21 12.49 11.08
C THR A 227 16.08 11.31 11.47
N LEU A 228 17.39 11.51 11.55
CA LEU A 228 18.37 10.46 11.83
C LEU A 228 19.04 10.70 13.19
N SER A 229 19.40 9.61 13.87
CA SER A 229 20.27 9.64 15.04
C SER A 229 21.25 8.47 15.02
N THR A 230 22.21 8.47 15.94
CA THR A 230 23.16 7.37 16.11
C THR A 230 22.97 6.74 17.47
N ASP A 231 22.91 5.41 17.52
CA ASP A 231 22.89 4.70 18.80
C ASP A 231 24.30 4.54 19.40
N SER A 232 24.37 4.01 20.62
CA SER A 232 25.66 3.82 21.32
C SER A 232 26.63 2.85 20.64
N ASN A 233 26.14 2.03 19.69
CA ASN A 233 26.95 1.07 18.94
C ASN A 233 27.34 1.61 17.55
N GLY A 234 26.98 2.86 17.24
CA GLY A 234 27.25 3.49 15.96
C GLY A 234 26.27 3.09 14.85
N PHE A 235 25.16 2.42 15.16
CA PHE A 235 24.13 2.18 14.13
C PHE A 235 23.31 3.43 13.89
N LEU A 236 23.02 3.68 12.61
CA LEU A 236 22.15 4.76 12.18
C LEU A 236 20.69 4.37 12.47
N MET A 237 20.00 5.25 13.18
CA MET A 237 18.61 5.10 13.57
C MET A 237 17.76 6.11 12.79
N ILE A 238 16.62 5.63 12.31
CA ILE A 238 15.54 6.46 11.79
C ILE A 238 14.62 6.77 12.96
N GLU A 239 14.49 8.04 13.31
CA GLU A 239 13.56 8.49 14.33
C GLU A 239 12.11 8.45 13.83
N LYS A 240 11.18 8.37 14.76
CA LYS A 240 9.75 8.47 14.43
C LYS A 240 9.47 9.83 13.75
N PRO A 241 9.06 9.86 12.47
CA PRO A 241 8.80 11.10 11.78
C PRO A 241 7.52 11.78 12.27
N VAL A 242 7.53 13.10 12.17
CA VAL A 242 6.36 13.96 12.29
C VAL A 242 6.04 14.48 10.89
N TRP A 243 5.04 13.87 10.24
CA TRP A 243 4.66 14.18 8.86
C TRP A 243 3.80 15.44 8.76
N ASP A 244 4.44 16.60 8.97
CA ASP A 244 3.88 17.90 8.68
C ASP A 244 4.93 18.80 8.01
N VAL A 245 4.47 19.93 7.48
CA VAL A 245 5.31 20.85 6.71
C VAL A 245 6.40 21.55 7.52
N ASN A 246 6.33 21.58 8.85
CA ASN A 246 7.32 22.26 9.71
C ASN A 246 8.38 21.31 10.28
N HIS A 247 8.19 19.99 10.12
CA HIS A 247 9.11 18.95 10.60
C HIS A 247 9.68 18.13 9.43
N ASN A 248 9.30 16.85 9.29
CA ASN A 248 9.84 15.94 8.28
C ASN A 248 9.29 16.20 6.87
N GLY A 249 8.21 16.98 6.76
CA GLY A 249 7.48 17.23 5.53
C GLY A 249 6.24 16.36 5.38
N VAL A 250 5.48 16.60 4.33
CA VAL A 250 4.43 15.69 3.87
C VAL A 250 4.92 15.04 2.59
N LEU A 251 4.97 13.71 2.56
CA LEU A 251 5.47 12.93 1.41
C LEU A 251 4.74 13.34 0.12
N GLY A 252 5.50 13.65 -0.92
CA GLY A 252 4.97 14.16 -2.20
C GLY A 252 4.45 15.60 -2.19
N TYR A 253 4.42 16.27 -1.04
CA TYR A 253 3.99 17.68 -0.95
C TYR A 253 5.15 18.62 -0.60
N GLY A 254 5.93 18.32 0.43
CA GLY A 254 7.12 19.09 0.79
C GLY A 254 7.19 19.53 2.24
N ARG A 255 8.11 20.45 2.53
CA ARG A 255 8.40 20.99 3.88
C ARG A 255 8.97 22.39 3.81
N TYR A 256 8.90 23.12 4.91
CA TYR A 256 9.72 24.30 5.11
C TYR A 256 11.15 23.89 5.42
N VAL A 257 12.10 24.58 4.79
CA VAL A 257 13.51 24.50 5.15
C VAL A 257 13.74 25.56 6.22
N GLN A 258 14.14 25.12 7.41
CA GLN A 258 14.54 26.04 8.47
C GLN A 258 15.80 26.78 8.00
N GLN A 259 15.76 28.11 8.04
CA GLN A 259 16.87 29.00 7.66
C GLN A 259 17.94 29.05 8.74
#